data_AF-W9G6Z2-F1
#
_entry.id   AF-W9G6Z2-F1
#
_cell.length_a   1.000
_cell.length_b   1.000
_cell.length_c   1.000
_cell.angle_alpha   90.00
_cell.angle_beta   90.00
_cell.angle_gamma   90.00
#
_symmetry.space_group_name_H-M   'P 1'
#
loop_
_entity.id
_entity.type
_entity.pdbx_description
1 polymer ?
#
loop_
_entity_poly.entity_id
_entity_poly.type
_entity_poly.pdbx_seq_one_letter_code
_entity_poly.pdbx_strand_id
1 'polypeptide(L)'
;MDASTVAKAALETAVQDLLQGLAAGADDARYGRSFEAVGHELEAWCRVAPRGISMKGLDGAPDWLTHEMSAWELGERVRGLAMPRLRRLQPESEVPRALEGFVARTPLGKGRQCWASFALDVGKAATAARLGAAHLDDDEVNATVLTGLRKYRVTGFGEAAQRLATGPSSRLTRREARKYLSLGLER
;
A
#
# COMPACT_ATOMS: atom_id res chain seq x y z
N MET A 1 -7.33 25.03 17.19
CA MET A 1 -6.90 24.15 16.09
C MET A 1 -7.68 22.86 16.22
N ASP A 2 -8.41 22.42 15.19
CA ASP A 2 -9.17 21.17 15.27
C ASP A 2 -8.24 19.93 15.20
N ALA A 3 -8.74 18.78 15.64
CA ALA A 3 -7.98 17.53 15.70
C ALA A 3 -7.46 17.07 14.32
N SER A 4 -8.21 17.35 13.25
CA SER A 4 -7.81 17.02 11.87
C SER A 4 -6.59 17.83 11.44
N THR A 5 -6.56 19.12 11.76
CA THR A 5 -5.44 20.02 11.47
C THR A 5 -4.18 19.60 12.22
N VAL A 6 -4.30 19.23 13.50
CA VAL A 6 -3.17 18.74 14.30
C VAL A 6 -2.61 17.44 13.73
N ALA A 7 -3.48 16.47 13.42
CA ALA A 7 -3.05 15.19 12.86
C ALA A 7 -2.42 15.35 11.46
N LYS A 8 -2.93 16.26 10.63
CA LYS A 8 -2.34 16.57 9.33
C LYS A 8 -0.93 17.15 9.47
N ALA A 9 -0.72 18.08 10.39
CA ALA A 9 0.60 18.68 10.63
C ALA A 9 1.62 17.63 11.14
N ALA A 10 1.18 16.72 12.01
CA ALA A 10 2.01 15.61 12.49
C ALA A 10 2.41 14.66 11.34
N LEU A 11 1.45 14.32 10.45
CA LEU A 11 1.73 13.54 9.24
C LEU A 11 2.73 14.25 8.31
N GLU A 12 2.55 15.54 8.05
CA GLU A 12 3.49 16.32 7.22
C GLU A 12 4.90 16.34 7.81
N THR A 13 5.01 16.44 9.15
CA THR A 13 6.30 16.38 9.86
C THR A 13 6.95 15.01 9.71
N ALA A 14 6.21 13.92 9.97
CA ALA A 14 6.73 12.56 9.83
C ALA A 14 7.18 12.25 8.39
N VAL A 15 6.44 12.73 7.39
CA VAL A 15 6.81 12.60 5.98
C VAL A 15 8.08 13.38 5.68
N GLN A 16 8.19 14.61 6.18
CA GLN A 16 9.39 15.42 5.98
C GLN A 16 10.62 14.77 6.62
N ASP A 17 10.50 14.22 7.83
CA ASP A 17 11.56 13.50 8.52
C ASP A 17 12.00 12.24 7.76
N LEU A 18 11.05 11.46 7.23
CA LEU A 18 11.34 10.34 6.34
C LEU A 18 12.13 10.79 5.11
N LEU A 19 11.69 11.87 4.45
CA LEU A 19 12.34 12.39 3.25
C LEU A 19 13.75 12.92 3.53
N GLN A 20 13.95 13.60 4.67
CA GLN A 20 15.27 14.05 5.10
C GLN A 20 16.18 12.87 5.45
N GLY A 21 15.67 11.86 6.15
CA GLY A 21 16.40 10.62 6.43
C GLY A 21 16.85 9.92 5.15
N LEU A 22 15.98 9.85 4.15
CA LEU A 22 16.29 9.32 2.81
C LEU A 22 17.36 10.16 2.11
N ALA A 23 17.28 11.49 2.19
CA ALA A 23 18.28 12.39 1.61
C ALA A 23 19.66 12.23 2.28
N ALA A 24 19.70 12.03 3.59
CA ALA A 24 20.91 11.90 4.40
C ALA A 24 21.57 10.51 4.29
N GLY A 25 20.95 9.54 3.61
CA GLY A 25 21.50 8.19 3.47
C GLY A 25 21.45 7.39 4.78
N ALA A 26 20.35 7.52 5.54
CA ALA A 26 20.11 6.70 6.72
C ALA A 26 20.23 5.17 6.44
N ASP A 27 20.47 4.41 7.50
CA ASP A 27 20.48 2.94 7.42
C ASP A 27 19.06 2.36 7.30
N ASP A 28 19.01 1.08 6.97
CA ASP A 28 17.77 0.34 6.73
C ASP A 28 16.81 0.36 7.93
N ALA A 29 17.35 0.21 9.14
CA ALA A 29 16.54 0.19 10.36
C ALA A 29 15.92 1.56 10.66
N ARG A 30 16.67 2.63 10.39
CA ARG A 30 16.15 3.99 10.51
C ARG A 30 15.07 4.28 9.46
N TYR A 31 15.18 3.74 8.25
CA TYR A 31 14.08 3.83 7.28
C TYR A 31 12.84 3.09 7.74
N GLY A 32 12.98 1.85 8.24
CA GLY A 32 11.88 1.07 8.78
C GLY A 32 11.06 1.87 9.79
N ARG A 33 11.73 2.44 10.80
CA ARG A 33 11.10 3.30 11.83
C ARG A 33 10.45 4.55 11.25
N SER A 34 11.09 5.23 10.30
CA SER A 34 10.51 6.42 9.67
C SER A 34 9.26 6.09 8.85
N PHE A 35 9.23 4.94 8.16
CA PHE A 35 8.03 4.45 7.49
C PHE A 35 6.93 4.10 8.49
N GLU A 36 7.24 3.42 9.59
CA GLU A 36 6.26 3.11 10.63
C GLU A 36 5.64 4.38 11.23
N ALA A 37 6.46 5.40 11.53
CA ALA A 37 5.99 6.69 12.03
C ALA A 37 5.01 7.36 11.06
N VAL A 38 5.33 7.41 9.76
CA VAL A 38 4.40 7.93 8.73
C VAL A 38 3.10 7.12 8.72
N GLY A 39 3.18 5.80 8.89
CA GLY A 39 1.99 4.95 8.93
C GLY A 39 1.09 5.21 10.13
N HIS A 40 1.68 5.42 11.31
CA HIS A 40 0.94 5.78 12.52
C HIS A 40 0.25 7.14 12.38
N GLU A 41 0.97 8.16 11.89
CA GLU A 41 0.39 9.50 11.71
C GLU A 41 -0.67 9.52 10.62
N LEU A 42 -0.47 8.75 9.54
CA LEU A 42 -1.45 8.63 8.47
C LEU A 42 -2.74 7.99 9.00
N GLU A 43 -2.62 6.92 9.78
CA GLU A 43 -3.78 6.27 10.39
C GLU A 43 -4.49 7.18 11.40
N ALA A 44 -3.73 7.90 12.23
CA ALA A 44 -4.28 8.85 13.19
C ALA A 44 -5.06 9.96 12.45
N TRP A 45 -4.47 10.55 11.42
CA TRP A 45 -5.15 11.51 10.54
C TRP A 45 -6.42 10.91 9.93
N CYS A 46 -6.36 9.67 9.43
CA CYS A 46 -7.52 8.99 8.84
C CYS A 46 -8.68 8.70 9.82
N ARG A 47 -8.42 8.70 11.13
CA ARG A 47 -9.43 8.51 12.17
C ARG A 47 -10.13 9.81 12.56
N VAL A 48 -9.41 10.93 12.53
CA VAL A 48 -9.91 12.25 12.96
C VAL A 48 -10.24 13.19 11.80
N ALA A 49 -9.79 12.87 10.60
CA ALA A 49 -10.25 13.51 9.38
C ALA A 49 -11.76 13.32 9.31
N PRO A 50 -12.53 14.39 9.06
CA PRO A 50 -13.98 14.30 9.03
C PRO A 50 -14.41 13.25 7.99
N ARG A 51 -14.86 12.09 8.45
CA ARG A 51 -15.51 11.11 7.59
C ARG A 51 -16.92 11.60 7.31
N GLY A 52 -17.02 12.52 6.36
CA GLY A 52 -18.26 13.21 6.01
C GLY A 52 -18.54 14.38 6.94
N ILE A 53 -18.54 15.59 6.38
CA ILE A 53 -19.75 16.32 5.97
C ILE A 53 -19.24 17.48 5.10
N SER A 54 -19.17 17.26 3.79
CA SER A 54 -19.32 18.32 2.81
C SER A 54 -19.66 17.67 1.48
N MET A 55 -20.88 17.90 0.98
CA MET A 55 -21.26 17.63 -0.42
C MET A 55 -20.61 18.66 -1.37
N LYS A 56 -19.30 18.87 -1.23
CA LYS A 56 -18.46 19.61 -2.16
C LYS A 56 -17.16 18.85 -2.41
N GLY A 57 -17.25 17.55 -2.68
CA GLY A 57 -16.24 16.94 -3.54
C GLY A 57 -16.38 17.48 -4.96
N LEU A 58 -15.30 17.40 -5.76
CA LEU A 58 -15.39 17.64 -7.21
C LEU A 58 -16.56 16.80 -7.77
N ASP A 59 -17.46 17.45 -8.50
CA ASP A 59 -18.59 16.82 -9.20
C ASP A 59 -19.53 15.95 -8.34
N GLY A 60 -19.66 16.23 -7.04
CA GLY A 60 -20.63 15.55 -6.16
C GLY A 60 -20.18 14.19 -5.61
N ALA A 61 -18.90 13.83 -5.77
CA ALA A 61 -18.33 12.65 -5.11
C ALA A 61 -18.22 12.88 -3.58
N PRO A 62 -18.52 11.88 -2.73
CA PRO A 62 -18.41 12.06 -1.28
C PRO A 62 -16.94 12.10 -0.83
N ASP A 63 -16.69 12.77 0.30
CA ASP A 63 -15.37 13.08 0.90
C ASP A 63 -14.42 11.87 1.09
N TRP A 64 -14.95 10.64 1.09
CA TRP A 64 -14.13 9.42 1.11
C TRP A 64 -13.23 9.28 -0.11
N LEU A 65 -13.62 9.80 -1.28
CA LEU A 65 -12.79 9.77 -2.48
C LEU A 65 -11.57 10.69 -2.33
N THR A 66 -11.77 11.90 -1.81
CA THR A 66 -10.71 12.86 -1.50
C THR A 66 -9.71 12.26 -0.49
N HIS A 67 -10.23 11.54 0.51
CA HIS A 67 -9.44 10.83 1.50
C HIS A 67 -8.58 9.72 0.88
N GLU A 68 -9.17 8.82 0.10
CA GLU A 68 -8.43 7.74 -0.56
C GLU A 68 -7.40 8.28 -1.56
N MET A 69 -7.76 9.34 -2.30
CA MET A 69 -6.84 10.04 -3.19
C MET A 69 -5.69 10.67 -2.43
N SER A 70 -5.92 11.31 -1.29
CA SER A 70 -4.86 11.92 -0.48
C SER A 70 -3.88 10.86 0.04
N ALA A 71 -4.38 9.72 0.53
CA ALA A 71 -3.54 8.61 0.97
C ALA A 71 -2.74 7.99 -0.18
N TRP A 72 -3.33 7.93 -1.39
CA TRP A 72 -2.68 7.46 -2.61
C TRP A 72 -1.60 8.44 -3.10
N GLU A 73 -1.91 9.73 -3.19
CA GLU A 73 -0.99 10.79 -3.63
C GLU A 73 0.22 10.89 -2.70
N LEU A 74 -0.01 10.79 -1.38
CA LEU A 74 1.07 10.72 -0.43
C LEU A 74 1.95 9.49 -0.66
N GLY A 75 1.34 8.32 -0.86
CA GLY A 75 2.04 7.09 -1.17
C GLY A 75 2.91 7.22 -2.43
N GLU A 76 2.37 7.80 -3.51
CA GLU A 76 3.11 7.99 -4.76
C GLU A 76 4.23 9.03 -4.60
N ARG A 77 4.00 10.11 -3.84
CA ARG A 77 5.05 11.09 -3.53
C ARG A 77 6.21 10.45 -2.77
N VAL A 78 5.90 9.70 -1.71
CA VAL A 78 6.92 8.99 -0.92
C VAL A 78 7.64 7.95 -1.80
N ARG A 79 6.89 7.15 -2.56
CA ARG A 79 7.44 6.17 -3.50
C ARG A 79 8.39 6.81 -4.50
N GLY A 80 8.00 7.90 -5.17
CA GLY A 80 8.82 8.57 -6.17
C GLY A 80 10.14 9.08 -5.62
N LEU A 81 10.15 9.59 -4.39
CA LEU A 81 11.34 10.15 -3.73
C LEU A 81 12.25 9.07 -3.13
N ALA A 82 11.65 8.00 -2.59
CA ALA A 82 12.37 6.93 -1.90
C ALA A 82 12.89 5.87 -2.88
N MET A 83 12.13 5.51 -3.92
CA MET A 83 12.44 4.39 -4.82
C MET A 83 13.86 4.43 -5.41
N PRO A 84 14.42 5.57 -5.89
CA PRO A 84 15.78 5.61 -6.39
C PRO A 84 16.83 5.13 -5.38
N ARG A 85 16.57 5.32 -4.09
CA ARG A 85 17.44 4.94 -2.97
C ARG A 85 17.15 3.51 -2.50
N LEU A 86 15.87 3.15 -2.42
CA LEU A 86 15.43 1.85 -1.93
C LEU A 86 15.67 0.70 -2.92
N ARG A 87 15.83 0.98 -4.22
CA ARG A 87 16.17 -0.04 -5.24
C ARG A 87 17.44 -0.84 -4.93
N ARG A 88 18.34 -0.26 -4.12
CA ARG A 88 19.61 -0.88 -3.71
C ARG A 88 19.51 -1.66 -2.41
N LEU A 89 18.38 -1.57 -1.71
CA LEU A 89 18.16 -2.32 -0.48
C LEU A 89 17.95 -3.80 -0.79
N GLN A 90 18.38 -4.63 0.16
CA GLN A 90 18.12 -6.06 0.10
C GLN A 90 16.63 -6.34 0.29
N PRO A 91 16.05 -7.36 -0.35
CA PRO A 91 14.63 -7.73 -0.16
C PRO A 91 14.24 -8.07 1.29
N GLU A 92 15.22 -8.41 2.13
CA GLU A 92 15.08 -8.70 3.57
C GLU A 92 15.11 -7.45 4.46
N SER A 93 15.13 -6.25 3.86
CA SER A 93 15.13 -4.99 4.61
C SER A 93 13.90 -4.81 5.50
N GLU A 94 14.04 -3.98 6.53
CA GLU A 94 12.91 -3.56 7.37
C GLU A 94 11.88 -2.71 6.58
N VAL A 95 12.32 -2.06 5.49
CA VAL A 95 11.47 -1.17 4.69
C VAL A 95 10.26 -1.87 4.05
N PRO A 96 10.40 -3.00 3.31
CA PRO A 96 9.25 -3.76 2.84
C PRO A 96 8.27 -4.15 3.95
N ARG A 97 8.77 -4.53 5.14
CA ARG A 97 7.92 -4.90 6.28
C ARG A 97 7.14 -3.70 6.82
N ALA A 98 7.80 -2.55 6.95
CA ALA A 98 7.13 -1.32 7.34
C ALA A 98 6.05 -0.92 6.33
N LEU A 99 6.33 -1.06 5.02
CA LEU A 99 5.37 -0.81 3.93
C LEU A 99 4.19 -1.79 3.94
N GLU A 100 4.42 -3.07 4.23
CA GLU A 100 3.37 -4.08 4.44
C GLU A 100 2.41 -3.66 5.57
N GLY A 101 2.93 -3.01 6.62
CA GLY A 101 2.11 -2.43 7.69
C GLY A 101 1.09 -1.39 7.20
N PHE A 102 1.37 -0.65 6.12
CA PHE A 102 0.38 0.27 5.51
C PHE A 102 -0.74 -0.48 4.78
N VAL A 103 -0.43 -1.62 4.18
CA VAL A 103 -1.42 -2.46 3.48
C VAL A 103 -2.41 -3.08 4.48
N ALA A 104 -1.96 -3.36 5.70
CA ALA A 104 -2.83 -3.87 6.76
C ALA A 104 -3.81 -2.82 7.34
N ARG A 105 -3.60 -1.52 7.09
CA ARG A 105 -4.42 -0.45 7.69
C ARG A 105 -5.72 -0.20 6.93
N THR A 106 -6.76 -0.96 7.27
CA THR A 106 -8.10 -0.85 6.67
C THR A 106 -8.69 0.57 6.60
N PRO A 107 -8.40 1.53 7.51
CA PRO A 107 -8.87 2.92 7.39
C PRO A 107 -8.44 3.66 6.11
N LEU A 108 -7.43 3.14 5.39
CA LEU A 108 -6.91 3.74 4.16
C LEU A 108 -7.68 3.33 2.89
N GLY A 109 -8.64 2.40 2.98
CA GLY A 109 -9.46 1.98 1.83
C GLY A 109 -8.62 1.59 0.62
N LYS A 110 -8.94 2.14 -0.55
CA LYS A 110 -8.18 1.94 -1.81
C LYS A 110 -6.83 2.63 -1.87
N GLY A 111 -6.58 3.61 -0.99
CA GLY A 111 -5.27 4.27 -0.88
C GLY A 111 -4.14 3.27 -0.59
N ARG A 112 -4.48 2.11 0.01
CA ARG A 112 -3.57 0.99 0.26
C ARG A 112 -2.94 0.39 -1.00
N GLN A 113 -3.58 0.51 -2.17
CA GLN A 113 -3.06 -0.08 -3.41
C GLN A 113 -1.71 0.51 -3.83
N CYS A 114 -1.49 1.80 -3.57
CA CYS A 114 -0.19 2.44 -3.81
C CYS A 114 0.88 1.83 -2.90
N TRP A 115 0.59 1.72 -1.60
CA TRP A 115 1.51 1.14 -0.61
C TRP A 115 1.82 -0.33 -0.89
N ALA A 116 0.83 -1.12 -1.30
CA ALA A 116 1.05 -2.50 -1.73
C ALA A 116 1.95 -2.56 -2.97
N SER A 117 1.71 -1.71 -3.96
CA SER A 117 2.57 -1.62 -5.16
C SER A 117 4.00 -1.21 -4.81
N PHE A 118 4.15 -0.28 -3.86
CA PHE A 118 5.44 0.18 -3.39
C PHE A 118 6.20 -0.93 -2.65
N ALA A 119 5.55 -1.62 -1.70
CA ALA A 119 6.11 -2.76 -0.99
C ALA A 119 6.59 -3.85 -1.98
N LEU A 120 5.78 -4.16 -2.99
CA LEU A 120 6.11 -5.12 -4.04
C LEU A 120 7.34 -4.71 -4.86
N ASP A 121 7.48 -3.44 -5.21
CA ASP A 121 8.64 -2.96 -5.99
C ASP A 121 9.95 -3.05 -5.20
N VAL A 122 9.90 -2.86 -3.87
CA VAL A 122 11.09 -2.94 -3.00
C VAL A 122 11.38 -4.40 -2.62
N GLY A 123 10.43 -5.11 -2.02
CA GLY A 123 10.63 -6.45 -1.46
C GLY A 123 10.43 -7.62 -2.43
N LYS A 124 9.94 -7.36 -3.65
CA LYS A 124 9.84 -8.31 -4.76
C LYS A 124 9.11 -9.61 -4.38
N ALA A 125 9.67 -10.78 -4.71
CA ALA A 125 9.04 -12.09 -4.53
C ALA A 125 8.71 -12.40 -3.05
N ALA A 126 9.60 -12.06 -2.12
CA ALA A 126 9.39 -12.33 -0.70
C ALA A 126 8.18 -11.55 -0.15
N THR A 127 8.09 -10.25 -0.47
CA THR A 127 6.92 -9.42 -0.12
C THR A 127 5.67 -9.86 -0.87
N ALA A 128 5.78 -10.24 -2.14
CA ALA A 128 4.63 -10.75 -2.90
C ALA A 128 4.03 -12.00 -2.25
N ALA A 129 4.86 -12.93 -1.78
CA ALA A 129 4.40 -14.12 -1.05
C ALA A 129 3.70 -13.75 0.27
N ARG A 130 4.29 -12.84 1.07
CA ARG A 130 3.68 -12.40 2.34
C ARG A 130 2.35 -11.68 2.13
N LEU A 131 2.29 -10.74 1.18
CA LEU A 131 1.06 -10.05 0.83
C LEU A 131 0.01 -11.02 0.26
N GLY A 132 0.44 -12.02 -0.52
CA GLY A 132 -0.41 -13.10 -1.00
C GLY A 132 -1.08 -13.86 0.14
N ALA A 133 -0.30 -14.25 1.15
CA ALA A 133 -0.81 -14.98 2.30
C ALA A 133 -1.77 -14.15 3.17
N ALA A 134 -1.56 -12.83 3.25
CA ALA A 134 -2.31 -11.96 4.16
C ALA A 134 -3.52 -11.25 3.53
N HIS A 135 -3.52 -11.00 2.21
CA HIS A 135 -4.42 -10.00 1.61
C HIS A 135 -5.10 -10.44 0.30
N LEU A 136 -5.08 -11.71 -0.08
CA LEU A 136 -5.80 -12.16 -1.29
C LEU A 136 -7.34 -12.07 -1.15
N ASP A 137 -7.86 -12.17 0.07
CA ASP A 137 -9.29 -12.03 0.35
C ASP A 137 -9.70 -10.56 0.62
N ASP A 138 -8.77 -9.60 0.54
CA ASP A 138 -9.03 -8.18 0.73
C ASP A 138 -9.37 -7.50 -0.61
N ASP A 139 -10.64 -7.21 -0.84
CA ASP A 139 -11.15 -6.63 -2.09
C ASP A 139 -10.52 -5.31 -2.50
N GLU A 140 -9.94 -4.56 -1.56
CA GLU A 140 -9.31 -3.27 -1.89
C GLU A 140 -7.91 -3.43 -2.45
N VAL A 141 -7.22 -4.55 -2.21
CA VAL A 141 -5.81 -4.73 -2.60
C VAL A 141 -5.52 -6.03 -3.36
N ASN A 142 -6.44 -7.00 -3.37
CA ASN A 142 -6.20 -8.33 -3.93
C ASN A 142 -5.74 -8.31 -5.40
N ALA A 143 -6.26 -7.41 -6.23
CA ALA A 143 -5.83 -7.26 -7.62
C ALA A 143 -4.36 -6.80 -7.75
N THR A 144 -3.93 -5.90 -6.86
CA THR A 144 -2.54 -5.44 -6.78
C THR A 144 -1.62 -6.57 -6.28
N VAL A 145 -2.06 -7.32 -5.28
CA VAL A 145 -1.35 -8.49 -4.76
C VAL A 145 -1.18 -9.55 -5.84
N LEU A 146 -2.24 -9.90 -6.58
CA LEU A 146 -2.19 -10.83 -7.72
C LEU A 146 -1.23 -10.35 -8.82
N THR A 147 -1.19 -9.04 -9.08
CA THR A 147 -0.23 -8.45 -10.02
C THR A 147 1.22 -8.67 -9.55
N GLY A 148 1.48 -8.49 -8.25
CA GLY A 148 2.77 -8.78 -7.62
C GLY A 148 3.17 -10.25 -7.73
N LEU A 149 2.29 -11.16 -7.28
CA LEU A 149 2.49 -12.61 -7.37
C LEU A 149 2.85 -13.03 -8.80
N ARG A 150 2.11 -12.51 -9.79
CA ARG A 150 2.35 -12.77 -11.22
C ARG A 150 3.68 -12.19 -11.70
N LYS A 151 3.96 -10.92 -11.39
CA LYS A 151 5.19 -10.22 -11.81
C LYS A 151 6.44 -10.93 -11.32
N TYR A 152 6.41 -11.45 -10.09
CA TYR A 152 7.54 -12.13 -9.46
C TYR A 152 7.46 -13.65 -9.50
N ARG A 153 6.48 -14.21 -10.23
CA ARG A 153 6.29 -15.65 -10.44
C ARG A 153 6.25 -16.46 -9.13
N VAL A 154 5.65 -15.91 -8.09
CA VAL A 154 5.44 -16.59 -6.81
C VAL A 154 4.39 -17.68 -7.00
N THR A 155 4.61 -18.86 -6.43
CA THR A 155 3.72 -20.04 -6.52
C THR A 155 3.00 -20.30 -5.19
N GLY A 156 2.11 -21.30 -5.13
CA GLY A 156 1.37 -21.69 -3.92
C GLY A 156 0.04 -20.96 -3.73
N PHE A 157 -0.41 -20.16 -4.70
CA PHE A 157 -1.64 -19.36 -4.61
C PHE A 157 -2.69 -19.74 -5.66
N GLY A 158 -2.48 -20.84 -6.38
CA GLY A 158 -3.37 -21.33 -7.44
C GLY A 158 -4.83 -21.48 -7.01
N GLU A 159 -5.08 -22.12 -5.86
CA GLU A 159 -6.44 -22.34 -5.38
C GLU A 159 -7.15 -21.01 -5.05
N ALA A 160 -6.48 -20.11 -4.33
CA ALA A 160 -7.01 -18.78 -4.01
C ALA A 160 -7.29 -17.97 -5.28
N ALA A 161 -6.37 -17.97 -6.24
CA ALA A 161 -6.58 -17.32 -7.53
C ALA A 161 -7.74 -17.94 -8.31
N GLN A 162 -7.92 -19.27 -8.27
CA GLN A 162 -9.06 -19.94 -8.90
C GLN A 162 -10.38 -19.48 -8.28
N ARG A 163 -10.48 -19.43 -6.95
CA ARG A 163 -11.67 -18.92 -6.25
C ARG A 163 -11.98 -17.49 -6.66
N LEU A 164 -10.98 -16.60 -6.68
CA LEU A 164 -11.15 -15.21 -7.08
C LEU A 164 -11.51 -15.03 -8.56
N ALA A 165 -11.09 -15.96 -9.44
CA ALA A 165 -11.36 -15.90 -10.88
C ALA A 165 -12.81 -16.27 -11.26
N THR A 166 -13.42 -17.17 -10.49
CA THR A 166 -14.78 -17.69 -10.72
C THR A 166 -15.82 -17.18 -9.73
N GLY A 167 -15.39 -16.71 -8.57
CA GLY A 167 -16.26 -16.25 -7.48
C GLY A 167 -16.75 -14.80 -7.61
N PRO A 168 -17.45 -14.32 -6.57
CA PRO A 168 -18.02 -12.98 -6.50
C PRO A 168 -16.94 -11.93 -6.16
N SER A 169 -16.00 -11.70 -7.07
CA SER A 169 -14.96 -10.65 -6.94
C SER A 169 -15.15 -9.51 -7.94
N SER A 170 -14.36 -8.43 -7.82
CA SER A 170 -14.37 -7.36 -8.81
C SER A 170 -13.95 -7.85 -10.21
N ARG A 171 -14.34 -7.13 -11.28
CA ARG A 171 -13.92 -7.45 -12.66
C ARG A 171 -12.39 -7.42 -12.81
N LEU A 172 -11.74 -6.49 -12.12
CA LEU A 172 -10.28 -6.34 -12.15
C LEU A 172 -9.60 -7.53 -11.45
N THR A 173 -10.07 -7.90 -10.25
CA THR A 173 -9.58 -9.06 -9.49
C THR A 173 -9.71 -10.34 -10.31
N ARG A 174 -10.88 -10.61 -10.90
CA ARG A 174 -11.09 -11.77 -11.79
C ARG A 174 -10.10 -11.80 -12.96
N ARG A 175 -9.83 -10.64 -13.57
CA ARG A 175 -8.89 -10.51 -14.69
C ARG A 175 -7.47 -10.84 -14.26
N GLU A 176 -6.99 -10.27 -13.16
CA GLU A 176 -5.63 -10.53 -12.67
C GLU A 176 -5.46 -11.96 -12.16
N ALA A 177 -6.48 -12.53 -11.53
CA ALA A 177 -6.49 -13.93 -11.09
C ALA A 177 -6.34 -14.90 -12.27
N ARG A 178 -7.09 -14.69 -13.36
CA ARG A 178 -6.94 -15.50 -14.59
C ARG A 178 -5.55 -15.37 -15.22
N LYS A 179 -4.99 -14.17 -15.22
CA LYS A 179 -3.62 -13.97 -15.72
C LYS A 179 -2.59 -14.70 -14.87
N TYR A 180 -2.75 -14.70 -13.54
CA TYR A 180 -1.89 -15.48 -12.65
C TYR A 180 -1.97 -16.98 -12.97
N LEU A 181 -3.19 -17.53 -13.06
CA LEU A 181 -3.41 -18.95 -13.39
C LEU A 181 -2.81 -19.34 -14.75
N SER A 182 -2.88 -18.45 -15.74
CA SER A 182 -2.34 -18.71 -17.09
C SER A 182 -0.82 -18.90 -17.14
N LEU A 183 -0.09 -18.52 -16.07
CA LEU A 183 1.35 -18.76 -15.98
C LEU A 183 1.70 -20.24 -15.80
N GLY A 184 0.73 -21.09 -15.40
CA GLY A 184 0.95 -22.52 -15.20
C GLY A 184 2.00 -22.84 -14.14
N LEU A 185 2.10 -21.99 -13.10
CA LEU A 185 3.10 -22.11 -12.04
C LEU A 185 2.83 -23.25 -11.04
N GLU A 186 1.60 -23.80 -11.04
CA GLU A 186 1.07 -24.70 -10.00
C GLU A 186 0.93 -26.14 -10.53
N ARG A 187 1.89 -26.61 -11.34
CA ARG A 187 1.88 -27.99 -11.89
C ARG A 187 2.39 -29.02 -10.89
#